data_AF-A0A4Q5S9Y6-F1
#
_entry.id   AF-A0A4Q5S9Y6-F1
#
_cell.length_a   1.000
_cell.length_b   1.000
_cell.length_c   1.000
_cell.angle_alpha   90.00
_cell.angle_beta   90.00
_cell.angle_gamma   90.00
#
_symmetry.space_group_name_H-M   'P 1'
#
loop_
_entity.id
_entity.type
_entity.pdbx_description
1 polymer ?
#
loop_
_entity_poly.entity_id
_entity_poly.type
_entity_poly.pdbx_seq_one_letter_code
_entity_poly.pdbx_strand_id
1 'polypeptide(L)' 'MSQTSIEKEKIHIDFTAENIPQNARNFMPEVYKDGDRFICILGNTVKGEGDSAQAALEDWEQNYKSKQGENNNS' A
#
# COMPACT_ATOMS: atom_id res chain seq x y z
N MET A 1 22.17 -14.96 -19.27
CA MET A 1 21.97 -14.54 -17.87
C MET A 1 21.28 -13.19 -17.90
N SER A 2 19.97 -13.15 -17.63
CA SER A 2 19.23 -11.91 -17.34
C SER A 2 17.92 -12.28 -16.64
N GLN A 3 18.01 -12.72 -15.38
CA GLN A 3 16.84 -12.76 -14.52
C GLN A 3 16.92 -11.51 -13.66
N THR A 4 16.43 -10.38 -14.19
CA THR A 4 16.10 -9.21 -13.36
C THR A 4 14.87 -9.57 -12.55
N SER A 5 15.02 -10.49 -11.60
CA SER A 5 14.06 -10.65 -10.52
C SER A 5 14.17 -9.39 -9.71
N ILE A 6 13.24 -8.46 -9.91
CA ILE A 6 12.99 -7.43 -8.92
C ILE A 6 12.55 -8.21 -7.67
N GLU A 7 13.48 -8.44 -6.74
CA GLU A 7 13.22 -9.12 -5.47
C GLU A 7 12.34 -8.19 -4.63
N LYS A 8 11.03 -8.25 -4.88
CA LYS A 8 10.03 -7.57 -4.07
C LYS A 8 9.90 -8.34 -2.77
N GLU A 9 10.53 -7.84 -1.73
CA GLU A 9 10.42 -8.42 -0.40
C GLU A 9 9.06 -8.02 0.20
N LYS A 10 8.19 -9.00 0.49
CA LYS A 10 6.94 -8.72 1.18
C LYS A 10 7.24 -8.39 2.64
N ILE A 11 6.83 -7.21 3.07
CA ILE A 11 7.05 -6.71 4.42
C ILE A 11 5.85 -7.10 5.29
N HIS A 12 6.15 -7.61 6.49
CA HIS A 12 5.13 -7.85 7.50
C HIS A 12 4.75 -6.53 8.17
N ILE A 13 3.46 -6.20 8.14
CA ILE A 13 2.91 -5.01 8.78
C ILE A 13 2.05 -5.46 9.95
N ASP A 14 2.31 -4.86 11.12
CA ASP A 14 1.43 -5.01 12.27
C ASP A 14 0.23 -4.06 12.12
N PHE A 15 -0.88 -4.58 11.58
CA PHE A 15 -2.12 -3.82 11.40
C PHE A 15 -2.82 -3.50 12.72
N THR A 16 -2.34 -4.01 13.85
CA THR A 16 -2.89 -3.72 15.18
C THR A 16 -2.32 -2.43 15.79
N ALA A 17 -1.23 -1.89 15.24
CA ALA A 17 -0.59 -0.68 15.73
C ALA A 17 -1.47 0.58 15.58
N GLU A 18 -1.36 1.49 16.55
CA GLU A 18 -2.19 2.71 16.66
C GLU A 18 -2.00 3.71 15.50
N ASN A 19 -0.87 3.67 14.81
CA ASN A 19 -0.52 4.54 13.69
C ASN A 19 -0.98 4.04 12.30
N ILE A 20 -1.68 2.91 12.23
CA ILE A 20 -2.16 2.36 10.96
C ILE A 20 -3.47 3.04 10.53
N PRO A 21 -3.59 3.50 9.26
CA PRO A 21 -4.82 4.08 8.74
C PRO A 21 -6.02 3.14 8.87
N GLN A 22 -7.21 3.69 9.15
CA GLN A 22 -8.41 2.87 9.43
C GLN A 22 -8.75 1.91 8.27
N ASN A 23 -8.66 2.39 7.02
CA ASN A 23 -8.91 1.54 5.86
C ASN A 23 -7.83 0.47 5.71
N ALA A 24 -6.56 0.81 5.96
CA ALA A 24 -5.48 -0.15 5.94
C ALA A 24 -5.64 -1.25 7.00
N ARG A 25 -6.15 -0.93 8.20
CA ARG A 25 -6.51 -1.94 9.21
C ARG A 25 -7.62 -2.87 8.75
N ASN A 26 -8.62 -2.33 8.06
CA ASN A 26 -9.79 -3.10 7.63
C ASN A 26 -9.48 -4.03 6.45
N PHE A 27 -8.69 -3.55 5.49
CA PHE A 27 -8.41 -4.29 4.26
C PHE A 27 -7.07 -5.05 4.28
N MET A 28 -6.16 -4.71 5.20
CA MET A 28 -4.84 -5.32 5.37
C MET A 28 -4.09 -5.47 4.04
N PRO A 29 -3.79 -4.36 3.32
CA PRO A 29 -3.11 -4.42 2.03
C PRO A 29 -1.70 -4.99 2.14
N GLU A 30 -1.20 -5.55 1.05
CA GLU A 30 0.16 -6.10 1.01
C GLU A 30 1.17 -4.97 0.79
N VAL A 31 2.25 -4.96 1.58
CA VAL A 31 3.36 -4.01 1.42
C VAL A 31 4.58 -4.76 0.93
N TYR A 32 5.20 -4.24 -0.12
CA TYR A 32 6.43 -4.77 -0.70
C TYR A 32 7.52 -3.72 -0.66
N LYS A 33 8.75 -4.13 -0.41
CA LYS A 33 9.93 -3.30 -0.57
C LYS A 33 10.54 -3.54 -1.95
N ASP A 34 10.76 -2.45 -2.67
CA ASP A 34 11.31 -2.38 -4.03
C ASP A 34 12.52 -1.44 -3.99
N GLY A 35 13.70 -2.01 -3.70
CA GLY A 35 14.91 -1.21 -3.44
C GLY A 35 14.73 -0.26 -2.26
N ASP A 36 14.81 1.05 -2.52
CA ASP A 36 14.64 2.12 -1.53
C ASP A 36 13.19 2.60 -1.37
N ARG A 37 12.23 1.93 -2.01
CA ARG A 37 10.81 2.30 -1.96
C ARG A 37 9.96 1.19 -1.36
N PHE A 38 8.83 1.60 -0.81
CA PHE A 38 7.77 0.73 -0.33
C PHE A 38 6.54 0.92 -1.21
N ILE A 39 5.92 -0.19 -1.60
CA ILE A 39 4.75 -0.24 -2.45
C ILE A 39 3.65 -0.97 -1.67
N CYS A 40 2.56 -0.28 -1.40
CA CYS A 40 1.36 -0.83 -0.79
C CYS A 40 0.33 -1.12 -1.86
N ILE A 41 -0.23 -2.33 -1.87
CA ILE A 41 -1.15 -2.80 -2.89
C ILE A 41 -2.33 -3.53 -2.24
N LEU A 42 -3.55 -3.17 -2.64
CA LEU A 42 -4.75 -3.97 -2.35
C LEU A 42 -5.29 -4.54 -3.67
N GLY A 43 -5.01 -5.82 -3.92
CA GLY A 43 -5.41 -6.50 -5.16
C GLY A 43 -4.87 -5.78 -6.40
N ASN A 44 -5.74 -5.48 -7.37
CA ASN A 44 -5.36 -4.83 -8.63
C ASN A 44 -5.87 -3.38 -8.76
N THR A 45 -6.42 -2.81 -7.68
CA THR A 45 -7.33 -1.66 -7.79
C THR A 45 -6.74 -0.38 -7.22
N VAL A 46 -6.01 -0.47 -6.10
CA VAL A 46 -5.42 0.69 -5.41
C VAL A 46 -3.98 0.37 -5.05
N LYS A 47 -3.08 1.26 -5.43
CA LYS A 47 -1.66 1.24 -5.08
C LYS A 47 -1.32 2.49 -4.28
N GLY A 48 -0.35 2.39 -3.39
CA GLY A 48 0.32 3.53 -2.76
C GLY A 48 1.82 3.30 -2.71
N GLU A 49 2.59 4.38 -2.67
CA GLU A 49 4.05 4.32 -2.63
C GLU A 49 4.65 5.31 -1.62
N GLY A 50 5.83 4.96 -1.10
CA GLY A 50 6.52 5.81 -0.14
C GLY A 50 7.96 5.36 0.14
N ASP A 51 8.72 6.20 0.83
CA ASP A 51 10.06 5.90 1.33
C ASP A 51 10.06 5.04 2.61
N SER A 52 8.88 4.83 3.19
CA SER A 52 8.64 3.92 4.31
C SER A 52 7.34 3.14 4.13
N ALA A 53 7.19 2.02 4.84
CA ALA A 53 5.95 1.25 4.84
C ALA A 53 4.74 2.09 5.31
N GLN A 54 4.96 2.99 6.27
CA GLN A 54 3.92 3.90 6.74
C GLN A 54 3.50 4.88 5.64
N ALA A 55 4.47 5.54 4.98
CA ALA A 55 4.18 6.47 3.89
C ALA A 55 3.41 5.78 2.74
N ALA A 56 3.79 4.54 2.40
CA ALA A 56 3.09 3.77 1.37
C ALA A 56 1.63 3.43 1.77
N LEU A 57 1.36 3.15 3.05
CA LEU A 57 0.01 2.92 3.57
C LEU A 57 -0.84 4.20 3.57
N GLU A 58 -0.23 5.34 3.91
CA GLU A 58 -0.88 6.66 3.90
C GLU A 58 -1.26 7.06 2.46
N ASP A 59 -0.34 6.94 1.51
CA ASP A 59 -0.59 7.20 0.09
C ASP A 59 -1.67 6.27 -0.47
N TRP A 60 -1.61 4.98 -0.11
CA TRP A 60 -2.64 4.01 -0.47
C TRP A 60 -4.02 4.39 0.06
N GLU A 61 -4.11 4.86 1.31
CA GLU A 61 -5.37 5.30 1.89
C GLU A 61 -5.92 6.54 1.17
N GLN A 62 -5.07 7.52 0.83
CA GLN A 62 -5.49 8.69 0.06
C GLN A 62 -6.04 8.27 -1.31
N ASN A 63 -5.36 7.36 -2.00
CA ASN A 63 -5.81 6.83 -3.29
C ASN A 63 -7.11 6.04 -3.16
N TYR A 64 -7.28 5.26 -2.09
CA TYR A 64 -8.52 4.55 -1.79
C TYR A 64 -9.69 5.51 -1.56
N LYS A 65 -9.49 6.54 -0.71
CA LYS A 65 -10.49 7.58 -0.41
C LYS A 65 -10.86 8.36 -1.67
N SER A 66 -9.89 8.70 -2.52
CA SER A 66 -10.14 9.40 -3.79
C SER A 66 -11.04 8.57 -4.72
N LYS A 67 -10.74 7.27 -4.89
CA LYS A 67 -11.56 6.39 -5.74
C LYS A 67 -12.96 6.12 -5.17
N GLN A 68 -13.09 6.08 -3.85
CA GLN A 68 -14.41 5.99 -3.20
C GLN A 68 -15.20 7.30 -3.36
N GLY A 69 -14.52 8.45 -3.32
CA GLY A 69 -15.13 9.76 -3.57
C GLY A 69 -15.67 9.92 -4.99
N GLU A 70 -14.97 9.37 -5.99
CA GLU A 70 -15.44 9.37 -7.39
C GLU A 70 -16.70 8.52 -7.60
N ASN A 71 -16.88 7.42 -6.85
CA ASN A 71 -18.05 6.55 -6.99
C ASN A 71 -19.33 7.08 -6.32
N ASN A 72 -19.26 8.15 -5.52
CA ASN A 72 -20.43 8.74 -4.85
C ASN A 72 -20.96 9.99 -5.56
N ASN A 73 -20.52 10.27 -6.80
CA ASN A 73 -20.95 11.43 -7.58
C ASN A 73 -21.38 11.05 -9.02
N SER A 74 -22.12 9.95 -9.17
CA SER A 74 -22.75 9.53 -10.43
C SER A 74 -24.22 9.18 -10.23
#